data_AF-A0A829WQS1-F1
#
_entry.id   AF-A0A829WQS1-F1
#
_cell.length_a   1.000
_cell.length_b   1.000
_cell.length_c   1.000
_cell.angle_alpha   90.00
_cell.angle_beta   90.00
_cell.angle_gamma   90.00
#
_symmetry.space_group_name_H-M   'P 1'
#
loop_
_entity.id
_entity.type
_entity.pdbx_description
1 polymer ?
#
loop_
_entity_poly.entity_id
_entity_poly.type
_entity_poly.pdbx_seq_one_letter_code
_entity_poly.pdbx_strand_id
1 'polypeptide(L)'
;MDEDNIITLNDENGNEVEFEFLDLIPYRQNEYVVLLPIGDSDGQVVILQLKEIDDETEEYVGVENEFVLETVFALFKERNKDFFTFE
;
A
#
# COMPACT_ATOMS: atom_id res chain seq x y z
N MET A 1 -17.54 3.39 7.21
CA MET A 1 -16.09 3.13 7.31
C MET A 1 -16.04 1.73 7.87
N ASP A 2 -15.86 0.75 7.01
CA ASP A 2 -15.72 -0.63 7.42
C ASP A 2 -14.35 -0.74 8.09
N GLU A 3 -14.33 -0.88 9.42
CA GLU A 3 -13.11 -0.96 10.24
C GLU A 3 -12.26 -2.22 9.95
N ASP A 4 -12.75 -3.10 9.07
CA ASP A 4 -12.12 -4.38 8.72
C ASP A 4 -10.89 -4.26 7.80
N ASN A 5 -10.60 -3.08 7.24
CA ASN A 5 -9.47 -2.87 6.34
C ASN A 5 -8.24 -2.21 7.00
N ILE A 6 -8.25 -2.03 8.33
CA ILE A 6 -7.09 -1.46 9.03
C ILE A 6 -6.04 -2.55 9.27
N ILE A 7 -4.81 -2.27 8.87
CA ILE A 7 -3.64 -3.10 9.14
C ILE A 7 -2.64 -2.34 10.01
N THR A 8 -1.95 -3.06 10.89
CA THR A 8 -0.87 -2.52 11.73
C THR A 8 0.45 -3.07 11.23
N LEU A 9 1.36 -2.18 10.85
CA LEU A 9 2.72 -2.51 10.45
C LEU A 9 3.71 -1.97 11.48
N ASN A 10 4.80 -2.72 11.69
CA ASN A 10 5.90 -2.26 12.53
C ASN A 10 6.93 -1.54 11.65
N ASP A 11 7.26 -0.30 12.00
CA ASP A 11 8.34 0.44 11.35
C ASP A 11 9.73 -0.12 11.71
N GLU A 12 10.79 0.45 11.14
CA GLU A 12 12.18 0.05 11.41
C GLU A 12 12.63 0.22 12.87
N ASN A 13 11.91 1.04 13.65
CA ASN A 13 12.18 1.26 15.07
C ASN A 13 11.33 0.35 15.97
N GLY A 14 10.47 -0.50 15.39
CA GLY A 14 9.52 -1.34 16.12
C GLY A 14 8.31 -0.59 16.65
N ASN A 15 7.99 0.59 16.09
CA ASN A 15 6.74 1.29 16.41
C ASN A 15 5.61 0.74 15.54
N GLU A 16 4.46 0.51 16.16
CA GLU A 16 3.23 0.15 15.46
C GLU A 16 2.65 1.40 14.78
N VAL A 17 2.43 1.28 13.47
CA VAL A 17 1.80 2.30 12.63
C VAL A 17 0.59 1.67 11.96
N GLU A 18 -0.55 2.35 12.02
CA GLU A 18 -1.80 1.87 11.46
C GLU A 18 -2.02 2.46 10.07
N PHE A 19 -2.49 1.62 9.16
CA PHE A 19 -2.82 1.97 7.79
C PHE A 19 -4.18 1.39 7.41
N GLU A 20 -4.91 2.10 6.57
CA GLU A 20 -6.04 1.54 5.85
C GLU A 20 -5.55 0.88 4.56
N PHE A 21 -5.86 -0.40 4.39
CA PHE A 21 -5.61 -1.15 3.18
C PHE A 21 -6.59 -0.70 2.08
N LEU A 22 -6.05 -0.25 0.95
CA LEU A 22 -6.87 0.24 -0.17
C LEU A 22 -6.98 -0.78 -1.31
N ASP A 23 -5.86 -1.34 -1.79
CA ASP A 23 -5.84 -2.35 -2.88
C ASP A 23 -4.47 -3.07 -2.94
N LEU A 24 -4.44 -4.20 -3.64
CA LEU A 24 -3.23 -4.95 -4.01
C LEU A 24 -3.09 -4.99 -5.53
N ILE A 25 -1.99 -4.44 -6.03
CA ILE A 25 -1.73 -4.24 -7.46
C ILE A 25 -0.64 -5.19 -7.94
N PRO A 26 -0.99 -6.21 -8.74
CA PRO A 26 0.01 -7.06 -9.39
C PRO A 26 0.63 -6.33 -10.60
N TYR A 27 1.95 -6.19 -10.61
CA TYR A 27 2.69 -5.57 -11.72
C TYR A 27 4.06 -6.23 -11.92
N ARG A 28 4.36 -6.65 -13.15
CA ARG A 28 5.64 -7.29 -13.54
C ARG A 28 6.09 -8.44 -12.61
N GLN A 29 5.16 -9.34 -12.29
CA GLN A 29 5.39 -10.50 -11.43
C GLN A 29 5.69 -10.17 -9.95
N ASN A 30 5.57 -8.91 -9.55
CA ASN A 30 5.58 -8.48 -8.16
C ASN A 30 4.19 -8.01 -7.76
N GLU A 31 3.95 -7.98 -6.45
CA GLU A 31 2.73 -7.43 -5.86
C GLU A 31 3.06 -6.18 -5.07
N TYR A 32 2.19 -5.17 -5.19
CA TYR A 32 2.35 -3.88 -4.55
C TYR A 32 1.10 -3.54 -3.77
N VAL A 33 1.24 -3.33 -2.47
CA VAL A 33 0.13 -2.93 -1.61
C VAL A 33 0.03 -1.40 -1.57
N VAL A 34 -1.19 -0.90 -1.69
CA VAL A 34 -1.51 0.53 -1.57
C VAL A 34 -2.20 0.75 -0.23
N LEU A 35 -1.59 1.60 0.60
CA LEU A 35 -1.97 1.85 1.98
C LEU A 35 -2.21 3.33 2.22
N LEU A 36 -3.14 3.67 3.10
CA LEU A 36 -3.34 5.05 3.58
C LEU A 36 -2.98 5.13 5.06
N PRO A 37 -1.99 5.94 5.46
CA PRO A 37 -1.63 6.09 6.87
C PRO A 37 -2.80 6.69 7.67
N ILE A 38 -3.17 6.07 8.79
CA ILE A 38 -4.20 6.60 9.67
C ILE A 38 -3.60 7.70 10.54
N GLY A 39 -4.29 8.85 10.61
CA GLY A 39 -3.84 9.99 11.40
C GLY A 39 -2.92 10.95 10.65
N ASP A 40 -2.50 10.62 9.43
CA ASP A 40 -1.87 11.57 8.53
C ASP A 40 -2.95 12.34 7.75
N SER A 41 -2.83 13.67 7.74
CA SER A 41 -3.87 14.55 7.17
C SER A 41 -3.61 14.91 5.71
N ASP A 42 -2.45 14.55 5.15
CA ASP A 42 -2.09 14.91 3.78
C ASP A 42 -2.73 13.98 2.75
N GLY A 43 -3.38 12.88 3.19
CA GLY A 43 -4.10 11.96 2.31
C GLY A 43 -3.19 11.23 1.31
N GLN A 44 -1.88 11.24 1.56
CA GLN A 44 -0.90 10.62 0.70
C GLN A 44 -0.89 9.10 0.92
N VAL A 45 -1.07 8.34 -0.16
CA VAL A 45 -0.95 6.89 -0.12
C VAL A 45 0.52 6.46 -0.09
N VAL A 46 0.78 5.37 0.62
CA VAL A 46 2.06 4.67 0.67
C VAL A 46 1.96 3.41 -0.18
N ILE A 47 2.95 3.18 -1.03
CA ILE A 47 3.03 2.00 -1.88
C ILE A 47 4.25 1.18 -1.46
N LEU A 48 4.01 -0.06 -1.03
CA LEU A 48 5.05 -1.02 -0.63
C LEU A 48 5.01 -2.23 -1.55
N GLN A 49 6.17 -2.78 -1.89
CA GLN A 49 6.28 -4.07 -2.56
C GLN A 49 6.16 -5.19 -1.53
N LEU A 50 5.24 -6.12 -1.76
CA LEU A 50 5.15 -7.35 -1.00
C LEU A 50 6.20 -8.34 -1.52
N LYS A 51 7.00 -8.88 -0.61
CA LYS A 51 7.97 -9.94 -0.88
C LYS A 51 7.72 -11.12 0.03
N GLU A 52 7.46 -12.27 -0.57
CA GLU A 52 7.44 -13.53 0.15
C GLU A 52 8.88 -13.93 0.49
N ILE A 53 9.19 -14.03 1.78
CA ILE A 53 10.49 -14.50 2.26
C ILE A 53 10.48 -16.03 2.39
N ASP A 54 9.37 -16.57 2.89
CA ASP A 54 9.07 -18.00 3.00
C ASP A 54 7.55 -18.23 3.00
N ASP A 55 7.12 -19.49 3.13
CA ASP A 55 5.69 -19.87 3.10
C ASP A 55 4.84 -19.24 4.23
N GLU A 56 5.45 -18.70 5.28
CA GLU A 56 4.74 -18.11 6.44
C GLU A 56 5.08 -16.62 6.67
N THR A 57 6.11 -16.09 5.99
CA THR A 57 6.64 -14.75 6.26
C THR A 57 6.64 -13.86 5.02
N GLU A 58 5.95 -12.72 5.14
CA GLU A 58 5.93 -11.65 4.15
C GLU A 58 6.75 -10.45 4.65
N GLU A 59 7.46 -9.79 3.73
CA GLU A 59 8.18 -8.54 3.97
C GLU A 59 7.60 -7.44 3.07
N TYR A 60 7.39 -6.26 3.65
CA TYR A 60 6.89 -5.08 2.94
C TYR A 60 8.03 -4.10 2.73
N VAL A 61 8.44 -3.92 1.48
CA VAL A 61 9.63 -3.13 1.13
C VAL A 61 9.23 -1.86 0.39
N GLY A 62 9.82 -0.73 0.78
CA GLY A 62 9.64 0.54 0.06
C GLY A 62 10.08 0.43 -1.40
N VAL A 63 9.31 1.06 -2.30
CA VAL A 63 9.62 1.08 -3.73
C VAL A 63 10.41 2.35 -4.07
N GLU A 64 11.69 2.21 -4.39
CA GLU A 64 12.54 3.37 -4.76
C GLU A 64 12.35 3.82 -6.21
N ASN A 65 11.76 2.98 -7.07
CA ASN A 65 11.59 3.27 -8.48
C ASN A 65 10.33 4.12 -8.73
N GLU A 66 10.52 5.40 -9.00
CA GLU A 66 9.44 6.37 -9.28
C GLU A 66 8.52 5.92 -10.42
N PHE A 67 9.06 5.33 -11.49
CA PHE A 67 8.23 4.84 -12.61
C PHE A 67 7.31 3.69 -12.19
N VAL A 68 7.78 2.82 -11.29
CA VAL A 68 6.95 1.75 -10.72
C VAL A 68 5.87 2.35 -9.83
N LEU A 69 6.22 3.29 -8.96
CA LEU A 69 5.27 4.00 -8.10
C LEU A 69 4.16 4.66 -8.92
N GLU A 70 4.51 5.46 -9.93
CA GLU A 70 3.54 6.13 -10.80
C GLU A 70 2.64 5.14 -11.55
N THR A 71 3.22 4.05 -12.06
CA THR A 71 2.46 3.02 -12.78
C THR A 71 1.48 2.30 -11.86
N VAL A 72 1.94 1.86 -10.69
CA VAL A 72 1.10 1.17 -9.69
C VAL A 72 -0.02 2.11 -9.22
N PHE A 73 0.30 3.37 -8.94
CA PHE A 73 -0.69 4.37 -8.54
C PHE A 73 -1.72 4.63 -9.65
N ALA A 74 -1.29 4.71 -10.92
CA ALA A 74 -2.22 4.84 -12.04
C ALA A 74 -3.17 3.64 -12.16
N LEU A 75 -2.65 2.41 -12.02
CA LEU A 75 -3.45 1.18 -12.04
C LEU A 75 -4.45 1.15 -10.88
N PHE A 76 -4.01 1.54 -9.68
CA PHE A 76 -4.86 1.68 -8.50
C PHE A 76 -6.01 2.67 -8.74
N LYS A 77 -5.70 3.87 -9.25
CA LYS A 77 -6.71 4.88 -9.61
C LYS A 77 -7.71 4.35 -10.64
N GLU A 78 -7.24 3.63 -11.66
CA GLU A 78 -8.13 3.08 -12.68
C GLU A 78 -9.07 2.02 -12.11
N ARG A 79 -8.56 1.13 -11.26
CA ARG A 79 -9.34 0.06 -10.60
C ARG A 79 -10.37 0.61 -9.62
N ASN A 80 -10.01 1.68 -8.90
CA ASN A 80 -10.84 2.21 -7.83
C ASN A 80 -11.50 3.55 -8.16
N LYS A 81 -11.53 3.96 -9.43
CA LYS A 81 -12.16 5.21 -9.90
C LYS A 81 -13.63 5.37 -9.50
N ASP A 82 -14.32 4.25 -9.27
CA ASP A 82 -15.73 4.21 -8.88
C ASP A 82 -15.90 4.32 -7.35
N PHE A 83 -14.82 4.12 -6.58
CA PHE A 83 -14.80 4.11 -5.12
C PHE A 83 -14.10 5.33 -4.51
N PHE A 84 -13.04 5.82 -5.15
CA PHE A 84 -12.24 6.96 -4.69
C PHE A 84 -12.17 8.06 -5.75
N THR A 85 -12.27 9.31 -5.29
CA THR A 85 -11.96 10.49 -6.10
C THR A 85 -10.65 11.06 -5.60
N PHE A 86 -9.60 10.99 -6.42
CA PHE A 86 -8.31 11.61 -6.14
C PHE A 86 -8.29 12.96 -6.88
N GLU A 87 -8.16 14.08 -6.14
CA GLU A 87 -7.99 15.44 -6.70
C GLU A 87 -6.56 15.71 -7.16
#